data_AF-A0A352SEF1-F1
#
_entry.id   AF-A0A352SEF1-F1
#
_cell.length_a   1.000
_cell.length_b   1.000
_cell.length_c   1.000
_cell.angle_alpha   90.00
_cell.angle_beta   90.00
_cell.angle_gamma   90.00
#
_symmetry.space_group_name_H-M   'P 1'
#
loop_
_entity.id
_entity.type
_entity.pdbx_description
1 polymer ?
#
loop_
_entity_poly.entity_id
_entity_poly.type
_entity_poly.pdbx_seq_one_letter_code
_entity_poly.pdbx_strand_id
1 'polypeptide(L)'
;MNDDTKAQIKRAYEKKCEEFHAEVDNNVELRDLDSCLEAYNKAFEDWRYWYEGGKSSDCMGWKDFHILIETLDELIEKLIQ
;
A
#
# COMPACT_ATOMS: atom_id res chain seq x y z
N MET A 1 -8.67 -9.99 -11.28
CA MET A 1 -7.24 -10.35 -11.29
C MET A 1 -7.13 -11.85 -11.39
N ASN A 2 -6.17 -12.36 -12.15
CA ASN A 2 -5.86 -13.79 -12.10
C ASN A 2 -5.27 -14.10 -10.70
N ASP A 3 -5.65 -15.20 -10.07
CA ASP A 3 -5.24 -15.52 -8.69
C ASP A 3 -3.70 -15.53 -8.53
N ASP A 4 -2.99 -15.94 -9.57
CA ASP A 4 -1.52 -15.93 -9.63
C ASP A 4 -0.92 -14.52 -9.53
N THR A 5 -1.56 -13.52 -10.13
CA THR A 5 -1.09 -12.13 -10.09
C THR A 5 -1.27 -11.55 -8.68
N LYS A 6 -2.38 -11.88 -7.99
CA LYS A 6 -2.59 -11.44 -6.61
C LYS A 6 -1.55 -12.05 -5.66
N ALA A 7 -1.23 -13.33 -5.86
CA ALA A 7 -0.22 -14.03 -5.09
C ALA A 7 1.20 -13.46 -5.28
N GLN A 8 1.55 -13.06 -6.52
CA GLN A 8 2.84 -12.42 -6.80
C GLN A 8 2.96 -11.05 -6.13
N ILE A 9 1.93 -10.21 -6.23
CA ILE A 9 1.92 -8.89 -5.59
C ILE A 9 2.04 -9.02 -4.07
N LYS A 10 1.31 -9.98 -3.47
CA LYS A 10 1.38 -10.26 -2.03
C LYS A 10 2.80 -10.62 -1.58
N ARG A 11 3.45 -11.57 -2.26
CA ARG A 11 4.82 -11.98 -1.92
C ARG A 11 5.84 -10.85 -2.07
N ALA A 12 5.71 -10.04 -3.14
CA ALA A 12 6.61 -8.93 -3.37
C ALA A 12 6.45 -7.84 -2.30
N TYR A 13 5.21 -7.52 -1.93
CA TYR A 13 4.89 -6.57 -0.86
C TYR A 13 5.44 -7.04 0.49
N GLU A 14 5.16 -8.29 0.88
CA GLU A 14 5.64 -8.87 2.14
C GLU A 14 7.18 -8.82 2.23
N LYS A 15 7.89 -9.17 1.15
CA LYS A 15 9.36 -9.08 1.09
C LYS A 15 9.88 -7.67 1.30
N LYS A 16 9.25 -6.66 0.69
CA LYS A 16 9.67 -5.25 0.88
C LYS A 16 9.38 -4.74 2.29
N CYS A 17 8.29 -5.18 2.92
CA CYS A 17 8.03 -4.87 4.33
C CYS A 17 9.14 -5.41 5.24
N GLU A 18 9.60 -6.64 5.00
CA GLU A 18 10.72 -7.25 5.74
C GLU A 18 12.04 -6.48 5.52
N GLU A 19 12.35 -6.08 4.28
CA GLU A 19 13.54 -5.27 3.95
C GLU A 19 13.50 -3.91 4.68
N PHE A 20 12.34 -3.26 4.70
CA PHE A 20 12.14 -1.98 5.38
C PHE A 20 12.32 -2.08 6.91
N HIS A 21 11.80 -3.15 7.53
CA HIS A 21 12.02 -3.43 8.95
C HIS A 21 13.50 -3.65 9.26
N ALA A 22 14.25 -4.30 8.37
CA ALA A 22 15.68 -4.53 8.54
C ALA A 22 16.53 -3.25 8.41
N GLU A 23 16.12 -2.29 7.58
CA GLU A 23 16.91 -1.06 7.31
C GLU A 23 16.57 0.15 8.20
N VAL A 24 15.30 0.35 8.57
CA VAL A 24 14.84 1.68 9.02
C VAL A 24 14.43 1.75 10.49
N ASP A 25 13.61 0.81 11.00
CA ASP A 25 13.19 0.74 12.41
C ASP A 25 12.33 -0.51 12.68
N ASN A 26 12.70 -1.34 13.67
CA ASN A 26 11.93 -2.53 14.08
C ASN A 26 10.61 -2.18 14.83
N ASN A 27 10.39 -0.91 15.17
CA ASN A 27 9.20 -0.47 15.92
C ASN A 27 8.05 0.04 15.05
N VAL A 28 8.19 0.11 13.72
CA VAL A 28 7.11 0.55 12.83
C VAL A 28 6.21 -0.63 12.51
N GLU A 29 4.96 -0.60 12.97
CA GLU A 29 3.98 -1.64 12.68
C GLU A 29 3.48 -1.48 11.22
N LEU A 30 3.89 -2.41 10.35
CA LEU A 30 3.46 -2.46 8.95
C LEU A 30 2.27 -3.40 8.80
N ARG A 31 1.29 -3.00 7.98
CA ARG A 31 0.09 -3.80 7.71
C ARG A 31 0.36 -4.86 6.65
N ASP A 32 -0.39 -5.97 6.70
CA ASP A 32 -0.46 -6.90 5.57
C ASP A 32 -1.09 -6.23 4.33
N LEU A 33 -0.93 -6.86 3.16
CA LEU A 33 -1.38 -6.30 1.89
C LEU A 33 -2.88 -6.02 1.86
N ASP A 34 -3.72 -6.93 2.36
CA ASP A 34 -5.18 -6.76 2.28
C ASP A 34 -5.61 -5.60 3.20
N SER A 35 -5.03 -5.51 4.40
CA SER A 35 -5.21 -4.41 5.35
C SER A 35 -4.72 -3.06 4.79
N CYS A 36 -3.60 -3.05 4.05
CA CYS A 36 -3.08 -1.86 3.39
C CYS A 36 -4.02 -1.37 2.27
N LEU A 37 -4.56 -2.29 1.47
CA LEU A 37 -5.52 -1.99 0.41
C LEU A 37 -6.86 -1.47 0.97
N GLU A 38 -7.34 -2.05 2.07
CA GLU A 38 -8.54 -1.56 2.76
C GLU A 38 -8.33 -0.15 3.31
N ALA A 39 -7.17 0.10 3.95
CA ALA A 39 -6.80 1.43 4.43
C ALA A 39 -6.72 2.45 3.28
N TYR A 40 -6.19 2.04 2.12
CA TYR A 40 -6.16 2.89 0.92
C TYR A 40 -7.57 3.22 0.40
N ASN A 41 -8.43 2.22 0.25
CA ASN A 41 -9.80 2.44 -0.21
C ASN A 41 -10.55 3.40 0.73
N LYS A 42 -10.38 3.22 2.04
CA LYS A 42 -10.95 4.11 3.05
C LYS A 42 -10.36 5.52 2.96
N ALA A 43 -9.04 5.65 2.78
CA ALA A 43 -8.38 6.94 2.59
C ALA A 43 -8.90 7.67 1.33
N PHE A 44 -9.11 6.93 0.24
CA PHE A 44 -9.66 7.45 -1.00
C PHE A 44 -11.13 7.88 -0.84
N GLU A 45 -11.94 7.09 -0.13
CA GLU A 45 -13.30 7.45 0.23
C GLU A 45 -13.33 8.70 1.11
N ASP A 46 -12.52 8.76 2.15
CA ASP A 46 -12.39 9.90 3.06
C ASP A 46 -11.92 11.16 2.32
N TRP A 47 -10.96 11.02 1.39
CA TRP A 47 -10.51 12.11 0.52
C TRP A 47 -11.63 12.59 -0.41
N ARG A 48 -12.39 11.67 -1.02
CA ARG A 48 -13.54 12.01 -1.86
C ARG A 48 -14.62 12.74 -1.04
N TYR A 49 -14.93 12.27 0.17
CA TYR A 49 -15.87 12.93 1.07
C TYR A 49 -15.37 14.31 1.55
N TRP A 50 -14.06 14.48 1.75
CA TRP A 50 -13.44 15.78 2.04
C TRP A 50 -13.62 16.75 0.86
N TYR A 51 -13.29 16.29 -0.36
CA TYR A 51 -13.38 17.08 -1.60
C TYR A 51 -14.82 17.45 -1.98
N GLU A 52 -15.77 16.51 -1.82
CA GLU A 52 -17.18 16.71 -2.20
C GLU A 52 -18.03 17.36 -1.09
N GLY A 53 -17.55 17.40 0.17
CA GLY A 53 -18.40 17.74 1.32
C GLY A 53 -17.77 18.58 2.44
N GLY A 54 -16.50 18.99 2.34
CA GLY A 54 -15.87 19.91 3.31
C GLY A 54 -15.69 19.34 4.72
N LYS A 55 -15.62 18.01 4.89
CA LYS A 55 -15.35 17.35 6.18
C LYS A 55 -13.87 17.02 6.31
N SER A 56 -13.25 17.31 7.45
CA SER A 56 -11.83 16.97 7.73
C SER A 56 -11.56 15.47 7.61
N SER A 57 -10.47 15.11 6.93
CA SER A 57 -9.97 13.74 6.81
C SER A 57 -8.75 13.59 7.70
N ASP A 58 -8.76 12.59 8.58
CA ASP A 58 -7.63 12.22 9.44
C ASP A 58 -6.65 11.25 8.75
N CYS A 59 -6.89 10.96 7.46
CA CYS A 59 -6.09 10.01 6.70
C CYS A 59 -4.76 10.66 6.25
N MET A 60 -3.81 10.81 7.18
CA MET A 60 -2.41 11.05 6.83
C MET A 60 -1.82 9.79 6.20
N GLY A 61 -1.17 9.95 5.05
CA GLY A 61 -0.57 8.86 4.27
C GLY A 61 0.36 7.99 5.12
N TRP A 62 0.02 6.71 5.23
CA TRP A 62 0.78 5.73 5.99
C TRP A 62 1.96 5.20 5.16
N LYS A 63 3.09 4.88 5.82
CA LYS A 63 4.34 4.46 5.14
C LYS A 63 4.22 3.15 4.36
N ASP A 64 3.36 2.24 4.83
CA ASP A 64 2.99 1.00 4.12
C ASP A 64 2.36 1.28 2.75
N PHE A 65 1.65 2.40 2.59
CA PHE A 65 1.10 2.81 1.30
C PHE A 65 2.17 3.23 0.29
N HIS A 66 3.27 3.87 0.74
CA HIS A 66 4.41 4.15 -0.15
C HIS A 66 5.07 2.85 -0.63
N ILE A 67 5.27 1.89 0.28
CA ILE A 67 5.82 0.57 -0.06
C ILE A 67 4.92 -0.14 -1.08
N LEU A 68 3.59 -0.05 -0.91
CA LEU A 68 2.63 -0.61 -1.87
C LEU A 68 2.77 0.01 -3.27
N ILE A 69 2.83 1.35 -3.38
CA ILE A 69 2.98 2.03 -4.68
C ILE A 69 4.28 1.64 -5.36
N GLU A 70 5.42 1.66 -4.65
CA GLU A 70 6.71 1.26 -5.22
C GLU A 70 6.73 -0.20 -5.66
N THR A 71 6.07 -1.10 -4.92
CA THR A 71 5.96 -2.51 -5.29
C THR A 71 5.18 -2.67 -6.61
N LEU A 72 4.09 -1.93 -6.76
CA LEU A 72 3.26 -1.99 -7.96
C LEU A 72 3.98 -1.40 -9.18
N ASP A 73 4.69 -0.30 -9.01
CA ASP A 73 5.43 0.37 -10.09
C ASP A 73 6.51 -0.56 -10.67
N GLU A 74 7.34 -1.17 -9.81
CA GLU A 74 8.37 -2.13 -10.24
C GLU A 74 7.81 -3.38 -10.93
N LEU A 75 6.64 -3.87 -10.49
CA LEU A 75 5.99 -5.03 -11.11
C LEU A 75 5.41 -4.68 -12.47
N ILE A 76 4.87 -3.46 -12.63
CA ILE A 76 4.36 -2.95 -13.91
C ILE A 76 5.51 -2.72 -14.89
N GLU A 77 6.63 -2.12 -14.46
CA GLU A 77 7.82 -1.96 -15.30
C GLU A 77 8.33 -3.30 -15.85
N LYS A 78 8.31 -4.37 -15.03
CA LYS A 78 8.70 -5.73 -15.44
C LYS A 78 7.73 -6.39 -16.42
N LEU A 79 6.48 -5.93 -16.51
CA LEU A 79 5.46 -6.47 -17.41
C LEU A 79 5.42 -5.74 -18.76
N ILE A 80 5.97 -4.52 -18.83
CA ILE A 80 5.98 -3.69 -20.05
C ILE A 80 7.30 -3.87 -20.84
N GLN A 81 8.33 -4.47 -20.25
CA GLN A 81 9.57 -4.90 -20.91
C GLN A 81 9.42 -6.28 -21.57
#